data_AF-A0A2A3EVE5-F1
#
_entry.id   AF-A0A2A3EVE5-F1
#
_cell.length_a   1.000
_cell.length_b   1.000
_cell.length_c   1.000
_cell.angle_alpha   90.00
_cell.angle_beta   90.00
_cell.angle_gamma   90.00
#
_symmetry.space_group_name_H-M   'P 1'
#
loop_
_entity.id
_entity.type
_entity.pdbx_description
1 polymer ?
#
loop_
_entity_poly.entity_id
_entity_poly.type
_entity_poly.pdbx_seq_one_letter_code
_entity_poly.pdbx_strand_id
1 'polypeptide(L)'
;MEWFVSFWDLETQRTSVRAGEASNRVDAMAQVIATGRELARRDDGSVVNKTAHIRIGTELAVVAGFDNPHLSDENLRCRVEAAITAKQQHARTMQQRKSVEL
;
A
#
# COMPACT_ATOMS: atom_id res chain seq x y z
N MET A 1 -15.58 4.94 -2.26
CA MET A 1 -14.13 5.22 -2.20
C MET A 1 -13.35 4.00 -2.64
N GLU A 2 -12.77 4.08 -3.83
CA GLU A 2 -11.98 2.98 -4.39
C GLU A 2 -10.69 2.73 -3.61
N TRP A 3 -10.26 1.49 -3.60
CA TRP A 3 -8.95 1.09 -3.10
C TRP A 3 -8.38 -0.07 -3.92
N PHE A 4 -7.06 -0.23 -3.90
CA PHE A 4 -6.42 -1.46 -4.35
C PHE A 4 -5.17 -1.76 -3.54
N VAL A 5 -4.78 -3.04 -3.54
CA VAL A 5 -3.52 -3.56 -3.01
C VAL A 5 -2.91 -4.50 -4.05
N SER A 6 -1.61 -4.39 -4.26
CA SER A 6 -0.88 -5.33 -5.12
C SER A 6 0.48 -5.70 -4.58
N PHE A 7 0.83 -6.98 -4.75
CA PHE A 7 2.15 -7.53 -4.47
C PHE A 7 2.78 -8.02 -5.76
N TRP A 8 4.08 -7.76 -5.91
CA TRP A 8 4.90 -8.41 -6.92
C TRP A 8 5.53 -9.65 -6.30
N ASP A 9 5.12 -10.83 -6.76
CA ASP A 9 5.70 -12.09 -6.35
C ASP A 9 7.09 -12.25 -6.97
N LEU A 10 8.12 -12.28 -6.13
CA LEU A 10 9.52 -12.37 -6.55
C LEU A 10 9.89 -13.74 -7.13
N GLU A 11 9.16 -14.79 -6.78
CA GLU A 11 9.44 -16.16 -7.21
C GLU A 11 8.74 -16.46 -8.53
N THR A 12 7.43 -16.16 -8.59
CA THR A 12 6.63 -16.45 -9.78
C THR A 12 6.69 -15.34 -10.82
N GLN A 13 7.27 -14.18 -10.47
CA GLN A 13 7.35 -12.99 -11.32
C GLN A 13 5.96 -12.55 -11.81
N ARG A 14 4.96 -12.65 -10.92
CA ARG A 14 3.57 -12.29 -11.19
C ARG A 14 3.06 -11.27 -10.19
N THR A 15 2.15 -10.42 -10.65
CA THR A 15 1.45 -9.47 -9.76
C THR A 15 0.15 -10.08 -9.27
N SER A 16 -0.02 -10.12 -7.95
CA SER A 16 -1.33 -10.35 -7.33
C SER A 16 -1.95 -9.00 -7.01
N VAL A 17 -3.16 -8.75 -7.53
CA VAL A 17 -3.90 -7.51 -7.31
C VAL A 17 -5.27 -7.82 -6.73
N ARG A 18 -5.70 -7.01 -5.77
CA ARG A 18 -7.09 -6.94 -5.29
C ARG A 18 -7.50 -5.48 -5.20
N ALA A 19 -8.76 -5.22 -5.52
CA ALA A 19 -9.35 -3.89 -5.50
C ALA A 19 -10.80 -3.97 -5.04
N GLY A 20 -11.32 -2.84 -4.58
CA GLY A 20 -12.70 -2.75 -4.14
C GLY A 20 -13.13 -1.30 -3.92
N GLU A 21 -14.33 -1.16 -3.38
CA GLU A 21 -14.89 0.13 -3.01
C GLU A 21 -15.44 0.08 -1.59
N ALA A 22 -15.15 1.13 -0.80
CA ALA A 22 -15.64 1.30 0.56
C ALA A 22 -16.39 2.63 0.73
N SER A 23 -17.29 2.70 1.70
CA SER A 23 -18.15 3.87 1.94
C SER A 23 -17.36 5.13 2.32
N ASN A 24 -16.24 4.97 3.03
CA ASN A 24 -15.39 6.06 3.48
C ASN A 24 -13.92 5.62 3.54
N ARG A 25 -13.03 6.56 3.91
CA ARG A 25 -11.59 6.33 3.97
C ARG A 25 -11.16 5.36 5.06
N VAL A 26 -11.84 5.36 6.20
CA VAL A 26 -11.53 4.46 7.33
C VAL A 26 -11.80 3.01 6.92
N ASP A 27 -12.94 2.78 6.28
CA ASP A 27 -13.32 1.46 5.77
C ASP A 27 -12.38 1.01 4.64
N ALA A 28 -12.03 1.91 3.72
CA ALA A 28 -11.06 1.62 2.66
C ALA A 28 -9.70 1.22 3.23
N MET A 29 -9.23 1.92 4.27
CA MET A 29 -7.98 1.60 4.98
C MET A 29 -8.05 0.22 5.63
N ALA A 30 -9.14 -0.09 6.34
CA ALA A 30 -9.32 -1.39 6.97
C ALA A 30 -9.34 -2.53 5.94
N GLN A 31 -10.04 -2.35 4.82
CA GLN A 31 -10.08 -3.33 3.72
C GLN A 31 -8.70 -3.52 3.05
N VAL A 32 -7.95 -2.43 2.84
CA VAL A 32 -6.56 -2.48 2.35
C VAL A 32 -5.67 -3.26 3.29
N ILE A 33 -5.79 -3.05 4.61
CA ILE A 33 -4.99 -3.77 5.61
C ILE A 33 -5.31 -5.26 5.61
N ALA A 34 -6.60 -5.61 5.72
CA ALA A 34 -7.05 -7.00 5.72
C ALA A 34 -6.61 -7.73 4.45
N THR A 35 -6.94 -7.17 3.28
CA THR A 35 -6.59 -7.75 1.98
C THR A 35 -5.08 -7.82 1.78
N GLY A 36 -4.34 -6.80 2.24
CA GLY A 36 -2.89 -6.79 2.12
C GLY A 36 -2.22 -7.88 2.95
N ARG A 37 -2.74 -8.20 4.13
CA ARG A 37 -2.25 -9.33 4.95
C ARG A 37 -2.51 -10.67 4.29
N GLU A 38 -3.71 -10.84 3.73
CA GLU A 38 -4.07 -12.06 2.98
C GLU A 38 -3.13 -12.26 1.78
N LEU A 39 -2.84 -11.20 1.02
CA LEU A 39 -1.98 -11.27 -0.17
C LEU A 39 -0.47 -11.33 0.14
N ALA A 40 -0.05 -10.95 1.35
CA ALA A 40 1.37 -10.93 1.71
C ALA A 40 1.99 -12.34 1.81
N ARG A 41 1.14 -13.38 1.91
CA ARG A 41 1.55 -14.78 2.01
C ARG A 41 0.89 -15.62 0.94
N ARG A 42 1.57 -16.69 0.53
CA ARG A 42 1.00 -17.74 -0.30
C ARG A 42 0.26 -18.76 0.55
N ASP A 43 -0.42 -19.68 -0.11
CA ASP A 43 -1.18 -20.76 0.54
C ASP A 43 -0.28 -21.68 1.40
N ASP A 44 1.00 -21.79 1.07
CA ASP A 44 2.00 -22.53 1.86
C ASP A 44 2.58 -21.74 3.05
N GLY A 45 2.11 -20.50 3.25
CA GLY A 45 2.55 -19.60 4.31
C GLY A 45 3.82 -18.79 4.01
N SER A 46 4.48 -19.03 2.87
CA SER A 46 5.66 -18.28 2.43
C SER A 46 5.30 -16.82 2.12
N VAL A 47 6.24 -15.90 2.36
CA VAL A 47 6.04 -14.47 2.10
C VAL A 47 6.24 -14.17 0.62
N VAL A 48 5.24 -13.55 -0.01
CA VAL A 48 5.28 -13.15 -1.42
C VAL A 48 6.28 -12.02 -1.65
N ASN A 49 6.14 -10.95 -0.86
CA ASN A 49 7.03 -9.79 -0.84
C ASN A 49 6.83 -9.02 0.47
N LYS A 50 7.86 -8.30 0.91
CA LYS A 50 7.80 -7.44 2.10
C LYS A 50 7.07 -6.12 1.85
N THR A 51 6.94 -5.71 0.59
CA THR A 51 6.31 -4.45 0.19
C THR A 51 5.09 -4.67 -0.69
N ALA A 52 4.07 -3.84 -0.48
CA ALA A 52 2.87 -3.75 -1.30
C ALA A 52 2.77 -2.37 -1.93
N HIS A 53 2.22 -2.31 -3.15
CA HIS A 53 1.69 -1.07 -3.69
C HIS A 53 0.22 -0.96 -3.29
N ILE A 54 -0.18 0.22 -2.84
CA ILE A 54 -1.55 0.47 -2.40
C ILE A 54 -2.11 1.75 -3.01
N ARG A 55 -3.43 1.81 -3.11
CA ARG A 55 -4.19 3.03 -3.38
C ARG A 55 -5.40 3.15 -2.47
N ILE A 56 -5.65 4.35 -1.97
CA ILE A 56 -6.90 4.73 -1.29
C ILE A 56 -7.39 6.02 -1.96
N GLY A 57 -8.52 5.96 -2.67
CA GLY A 57 -8.97 7.04 -3.54
C GLY A 57 -7.91 7.36 -4.60
N THR A 58 -7.35 8.57 -4.57
CA THR A 58 -6.26 9.01 -5.45
C THR A 58 -4.88 8.89 -4.81
N GLU A 59 -4.82 8.50 -3.54
CA GLU A 59 -3.58 8.43 -2.77
C GLU A 59 -2.85 7.12 -3.04
N LEU A 60 -1.63 7.18 -3.57
CA LEU A 60 -0.80 6.02 -3.83
C LEU A 60 0.31 5.93 -2.78
N ALA A 61 0.73 4.72 -2.42
CA ALA A 61 1.93 4.49 -1.60
C ALA A 61 2.55 3.11 -1.85
N VAL A 62 3.80 2.97 -1.41
CA VAL A 62 4.48 1.67 -1.26
C VAL A 62 4.71 1.46 0.23
N VAL A 63 4.24 0.35 0.77
CA VAL A 63 4.17 0.12 2.22
C VAL A 63 4.70 -1.26 2.57
N ALA A 64 5.47 -1.36 3.65
CA ALA A 64 6.03 -2.60 4.16
C ALA A 64 5.37 -3.07 5.46
N GLY A 65 5.35 -4.39 5.67
CA GLY A 65 4.97 -5.02 6.94
C GLY A 65 3.62 -5.73 6.96
N PHE A 66 2.93 -5.84 5.83
CA PHE A 66 1.73 -6.68 5.70
C PHE A 66 2.03 -8.16 5.99
N ASP A 67 3.26 -8.60 5.73
CA ASP A 67 3.75 -9.95 6.00
C ASP A 67 3.95 -10.24 7.49
N ASN A 68 4.03 -9.22 8.35
CA ASN A 68 4.32 -9.39 9.77
C ASN A 68 3.03 -9.59 10.60
N PRO A 69 2.77 -10.79 11.15
CA PRO A 69 1.58 -11.05 11.96
C PRO A 69 1.61 -10.37 13.34
N HIS A 70 2.79 -9.95 13.82
CA HIS A 70 2.95 -9.27 15.10
C HIS A 70 2.84 -7.74 14.98
N LEU A 71 2.81 -7.21 13.76
CA LEU A 71 2.50 -5.80 13.55
C LEU A 71 1.00 -5.62 13.72
N SER A 72 0.55 -4.76 14.62
CA SER A 72 -0.88 -4.45 14.76
C SER A 72 -1.41 -3.71 13.53
N ASP A 73 -2.72 -3.81 13.29
CA ASP A 73 -3.39 -3.08 12.22
C ASP A 73 -3.28 -1.57 12.41
N GLU A 74 -3.30 -1.10 13.66
CA GLU A 74 -3.09 0.31 13.98
C GLU A 74 -1.69 0.81 13.57
N ASN A 75 -0.65 0.03 13.87
CA ASN A 75 0.71 0.38 13.45
C ASN A 75 0.86 0.32 11.93
N LEU A 76 0.20 -0.64 11.27
CA LEU A 76 0.21 -0.74 9.83
C LEU A 76 -0.56 0.42 9.18
N ARG A 77 -1.68 0.86 9.76
CA ARG A 77 -2.41 2.07 9.37
C ARG A 77 -1.53 3.31 9.45
N CYS A 78 -0.84 3.52 10.56
CA CYS A 78 0.12 4.62 10.70
C CYS A 78 1.20 4.59 9.62
N ARG A 79 1.72 3.41 9.27
CA ARG A 79 2.70 3.26 8.17
C ARG A 79 2.13 3.62 6.81
N VAL A 80 0.90 3.20 6.52
CA VAL A 80 0.21 3.57 5.28
C VAL A 80 0.05 5.08 5.18
N GLU A 81 -0.45 5.72 6.23
CA GLU A 81 -0.64 7.18 6.27
C GLU A 81 0.68 7.93 6.11
N ALA A 82 1.74 7.49 6.80
CA ALA A 82 3.07 8.07 6.67
C ALA A 82 3.63 7.93 5.24
N ALA A 83 3.46 6.76 4.61
CA ALA A 83 3.95 6.52 3.25
C ALA A 83 3.21 7.35 2.19
N ILE A 84 1.89 7.50 2.34
CA ILE A 84 1.08 8.39 1.49
C ILE A 84 1.59 9.83 1.63
N THR A 85 1.75 10.31 2.86
CA THR A 85 2.22 11.67 3.16
C THR A 85 3.59 11.92 2.55
N ALA A 86 4.54 11.00 2.75
CA ALA A 86 5.89 11.10 2.20
C ALA A 86 5.88 11.16 0.66
N LYS A 87 5.04 10.35 0.01
CA LYS A 87 4.94 10.36 -1.46
C LYS A 87 4.35 11.66 -2.00
N GLN A 88 3.34 12.21 -1.33
CA GLN A 88 2.76 13.51 -1.71
C GLN A 88 3.77 14.65 -1.51
N GLN A 89 4.51 14.66 -0.42
CA GLN A 89 5.58 15.64 -0.18
C GLN A 89 6.66 15.55 -1.24
N HIS A 90 7.13 14.33 -1.56
CA HIS A 90 8.13 14.11 -2.60
C HIS A 90 7.64 14.62 -3.98
N ALA A 91 6.39 14.33 -4.34
CA ALA A 91 5.81 14.81 -5.60
C ALA A 91 5.78 16.35 -5.67
N ARG A 92 5.40 17.01 -4.57
CA ARG A 92 5.40 18.48 -4.48
C ARG A 92 6.81 19.06 -4.61
N THR A 93 7.80 18.49 -3.92
CA THR A 93 9.19 18.93 -4.04
C THR A 93 9.72 18.79 -5.47
N MET A 94 9.39 17.68 -6.15
CA MET A 94 9.82 17.46 -7.54
C MET A 94 9.14 18.42 -8.52
N GLN A 95 7.87 18.79 -8.29
CA GLN A 95 7.18 19.80 -9.07
C GLN A 95 7.82 21.19 -8.90
N GLN A 96 8.14 21.59 -7.66
CA GLN A 96 8.80 22.86 -7.39
C GLN A 96 10.17 22.96 -8.07
N ARG A 97 10.96 21.88 -8.06
CA ARG A 97 12.26 21.85 -8.76
C ARG A 97 12.10 22.08 -10.27
N LYS A 98 11.15 21.39 -10.91
CA LYS A 98 10.87 21.57 -12.34
C LYS A 98 10.40 22.97 -12.70
N SER A 99 9.68 23.65 -11.81
CA SER A 99 9.21 25.03 -12.03
C SER A 99 10.30 26.09 -11.84
N VAL A 100 11.44 25.76 -11.22
CA VAL A 100 12.59 26.68 -11.05
C VAL A 100 13.59 26.56 -12.20
N GLU A 101 13.54 25.46 -12.96
CA GLU A 101 14.43 25.20 -14.11
C GLU A 101 13.82 25.64 -15.47
N LEU A 102 12.68 26.34 -15.46
CA LEU A 102 11.98 26.90 -16.63
C LEU A 102 11.96 28.44 -16.55
#